data_AF-A0A942LF58-F1
#
_entry.id   AF-A0A942LF58-F1
#
_cell.length_a   1.000
_cell.length_b   1.000
_cell.length_c   1.000
_cell.angle_alpha   90.00
_cell.angle_beta   90.00
_cell.angle_gamma   90.00
#
_symmetry.space_group_name_H-M   'P 1'
#
loop_
_entity.id
_entity.type
_entity.pdbx_description
1 polymer ?
#
loop_
_entity_poly.entity_id
_entity_poly.type
_entity_poly.pdbx_seq_one_letter_code
_entity_poly.pdbx_strand_id
1 'polypeptide(L)' 'ACYLNNIPFVVIRAMSDKADGTAHVNFNDFFNEAAKNSTEIVLDMLTYMK' A
#
# COMPACT_ATOMS: atom_id res chain seq x y z
N ALA A 1 -15.80 5.82 3.31
CA ALA A 1 -16.33 6.87 2.43
C ALA A 1 -16.85 6.29 1.10
N CYS A 2 -16.04 5.64 0.27
CA CYS A 2 -16.44 5.15 -1.06
C CYS A 2 -17.66 4.23 -1.08
N TYR A 3 -17.74 3.27 -0.14
CA TYR A 3 -18.90 2.36 0.01
C TYR A 3 -20.23 3.10 0.13
N LEU A 4 -20.31 4.12 0.99
CA LEU A 4 -21.54 4.90 1.21
C LEU A 4 -21.93 5.75 -0.02
N ASN A 5 -20.98 6.04 -0.90
CA ASN A 5 -21.20 6.87 -2.09
C ASN A 5 -21.36 6.04 -3.37
N ASN A 6 -21.40 4.70 -3.27
CA ASN A 6 -21.43 3.79 -4.42
C ASN A 6 -20.31 4.06 -5.44
N ILE A 7 -19.14 4.50 -4.98
CA ILE A 7 -17.97 4.75 -5.83
C ILE A 7 -17.09 3.49 -5.83
N PRO A 8 -16.76 2.90 -7.00
CA PRO A 8 -15.82 1.79 -7.08
C PRO A 8 -14.45 2.18 -6.49
N PHE A 9 -13.88 1.32 -5.65
CA PHE A 9 -12.58 1.55 -5.05
C PHE A 9 -11.84 0.24 -4.77
N VAL A 10 -10.52 0.32 -4.74
CA VAL A 10 -9.63 -0.77 -4.34
C VAL A 10 -8.55 -0.21 -3.42
N VAL A 11 -8.09 -1.01 -2.45
CA VAL A 11 -6.98 -0.68 -1.56
C VAL A 11 -5.82 -1.60 -1.90
N ILE A 12 -4.68 -1.01 -2.26
CA ILE A 12 -3.43 -1.73 -2.52
C ILE A 12 -2.39 -1.17 -1.56
N ARG A 13 -1.68 -2.06 -0.87
CA ARG A 13 -0.64 -1.72 0.10
C ARG A 13 0.52 -2.71 -0.01
N ALA A 14 1.72 -2.22 0.23
CA ALA A 14 2.88 -3.06 0.50
C ALA A 14 3.01 -3.27 2.02
N MET A 15 3.45 -4.47 2.42
CA MET A 15 3.63 -4.79 3.84
C MET A 15 4.91 -4.14 4.36
N SER A 16 4.78 -3.33 5.42
CA SER A 16 5.92 -2.73 6.14
C SER A 16 6.40 -3.57 7.32
N ASP A 17 5.61 -4.54 7.77
CA ASP A 17 5.91 -5.38 8.92
C ASP A 17 5.08 -6.68 8.87
N LYS A 18 5.35 -7.58 9.82
CA LYS A 18 4.75 -8.92 9.89
C LYS A 18 3.59 -9.04 10.88
N ALA A 19 3.29 -8.00 11.66
CA ALA A 19 2.29 -8.01 12.72
C ALA A 19 2.43 -9.17 13.74
N ASP A 20 3.63 -9.71 13.94
CA ASP A 20 3.94 -10.86 14.82
C ASP A 20 4.47 -10.43 16.21
N GLY A 21 4.29 -9.16 16.57
CA GLY A 21 4.84 -8.56 17.79
C GLY A 21 6.25 -7.97 17.62
N THR A 22 6.90 -8.17 16.47
CA THR A 22 8.22 -7.57 16.16
C THR A 22 8.13 -6.33 15.27
N ALA A 23 6.93 -5.74 15.16
CA ALA A 23 6.65 -4.62 14.26
C ALA A 23 7.58 -3.42 14.46
N HIS A 24 8.04 -3.14 15.69
CA HIS A 24 8.94 -2.03 15.99
C HIS A 24 10.31 -2.13 15.29
N VAL A 25 10.78 -3.36 15.03
CA VAL A 25 12.05 -3.62 14.34
C VAL A 25 11.80 -3.63 12.84
N ASN A 26 10.86 -4.46 12.39
CA ASN A 26 10.58 -4.67 10.97
C ASN A 26 10.08 -3.39 10.27
N PHE A 27 9.26 -2.57 10.94
CA PHE A 27 8.73 -1.36 10.33
C PHE A 27 9.83 -0.39 9.91
N ASN A 28 10.84 -0.15 10.76
CA ASN A 28 11.93 0.76 10.44
C ASN A 28 12.77 0.26 9.26
N ASP A 29 12.94 -1.05 9.14
CA ASP A 29 13.75 -1.65 8.08
C ASP A 29 13.02 -1.66 6.73
N PHE A 30 11.70 -1.91 6.72
CA PHE A 30 10.93 -2.11 5.49
C PHE A 30 10.04 -0.93 5.10
N PHE A 31 9.94 0.12 5.91
CA PHE A 31 9.08 1.28 5.62
C PHE A 31 9.37 1.92 4.25
N ASN A 32 10.65 2.18 3.96
CA ASN A 32 11.04 2.83 2.71
C ASN A 32 10.72 1.96 1.49
N GLU A 33 10.95 0.65 1.59
CA GLU A 33 10.66 -0.28 0.50
C GLU A 33 9.15 -0.49 0.31
N ALA A 34 8.39 -0.59 1.39
CA ALA A 34 6.93 -0.64 1.33
C ALA A 34 6.35 0.63 0.68
N ALA A 35 6.86 1.82 1.04
CA ALA A 35 6.43 3.09 0.43
C ALA A 35 6.74 3.15 -1.07
N LYS A 36 7.96 2.73 -1.46
CA LYS A 36 8.37 2.66 -2.86
C LYS A 36 7.48 1.71 -3.67
N ASN A 37 7.32 0.47 -3.20
CA ASN A 37 6.53 -0.55 -3.90
C ASN A 37 5.05 -0.12 -4.03
N SER A 38 4.47 0.45 -2.96
CA SER A 38 3.10 0.95 -3.01
C SER A 38 2.93 2.11 -4.00
N THR A 39 3.94 2.96 -4.17
CA THR A 39 3.90 4.08 -5.10
C THR A 39 4.03 3.61 -6.55
N GLU A 40 4.96 2.70 -6.82
CA GLU A 40 5.17 2.14 -8.17
C GLU A 40 3.89 1.48 -8.70
N ILE A 41 3.20 0.66 -7.87
CA ILE A 41 1.95 0.02 -8.29
C ILE A 41 0.87 1.06 -8.67
N VAL A 42 0.72 2.13 -7.88
CA VAL A 42 -0.28 3.17 -8.17
C VAL A 42 0.07 3.92 -9.45
N LEU A 43 1.35 4.24 -9.67
CA LEU A 43 1.81 4.91 -10.90
C LEU A 43 1.61 4.04 -12.14
N ASP A 44 1.88 2.74 -12.03
CA ASP A 44 1.64 1.79 -13.12
C ASP A 44 0.14 1.66 -13.42
N MET A 45 -0.70 1.56 -12.40
CA MET A 45 -2.15 1.57 -12.58
C MET A 45 -2.62 2.82 -13.33
N LEU A 46 -2.17 4.01 -12.92
CA LEU A 46 -2.52 5.25 -13.63
C LEU A 46 -2.01 5.28 -15.08
N THR A 47 -0.88 4.63 -15.36
CA THR A 47 -0.31 4.54 -16.70
C THR A 47 -1.13 3.62 -17.61
N TYR A 48 -1.62 2.49 -17.09
CA TYR A 48 -2.37 1.50 -17.85
C TYR A 48 -3.90 1.68 -17.83
N MET A 49 -4.46 2.48 -16.92
CA MET A 49 -5.90 2.76 -16.81
C MET A 49 -6.39 3.86 -17.78
N LYS A 50 -5.72 4.05 -18.92
CA LYS A 50 -6.17 4.98 -19.97
C LYS A 50 -7.35 4.42 -20.76
#